data_AF-A0A3D2L6M9-F1
#
_entry.id   AF-A0A3D2L6M9-F1
#
_cell.length_a   1.000
_cell.length_b   1.000
_cell.length_c   1.000
_cell.angle_alpha   90.00
_cell.angle_beta   90.00
_cell.angle_gamma   90.00
#
_symmetry.space_group_name_H-M   'P 1'
#
loop_
_entity.id
_entity.type
_entity.pdbx_description
1 polymer ?
#
loop_
_entity_poly.entity_id
_entity_poly.type
_entity_poly.pdbx_seq_one_letter_code
_entity_poly.pdbx_strand_id
1 'polypeptide(L)'
;MSGFLYALLPVIAIVTLGHVLSVRNWIPTDSWRAIERLSYVVLFPALILRTLANAPFEEAPWGLAAALIFAQFALGGIGWLARFLPNMPGPAVGSVIQSNVRWNTMIGLSIGSLLFGEEGLAL
;
A
#
# COMPACT_ATOMS: atom_id res chain seq x y z
N MET A 1 -2.93 20.09 6.40
CA MET A 1 -4.11 19.34 5.88
C MET A 1 -4.24 19.39 4.35
N SER A 2 -3.79 20.43 3.65
CA SER A 2 -3.82 20.49 2.17
C SER A 2 -2.83 19.52 1.48
N GLY A 3 -1.65 19.29 2.04
CA GLY A 3 -0.61 18.42 1.44
C GLY A 3 -1.06 16.98 1.17
N PHE A 4 -1.87 16.39 2.05
CA PHE A 4 -2.37 15.02 1.88
C PHE A 4 -3.33 14.89 0.68
N LEU A 5 -4.21 15.88 0.47
CA LEU A 5 -5.09 15.91 -0.70
C LEU A 5 -4.29 16.06 -2.01
N TYR A 6 -3.24 16.88 -1.98
CA TYR A 6 -2.31 16.99 -3.11
C TYR A 6 -1.53 15.69 -3.35
N ALA A 7 -1.20 14.93 -2.31
CA ALA A 7 -0.54 13.62 -2.44
C ALA A 7 -1.44 12.53 -3.05
N LEU A 8 -2.75 12.63 -2.84
CA LEU A 8 -3.74 11.72 -3.41
C LEU A 8 -4.05 11.99 -4.88
N LEU A 9 -3.95 13.24 -5.33
CA LEU A 9 -4.30 13.65 -6.69
C LEU A 9 -3.59 12.82 -7.78
N PRO A 10 -2.26 12.59 -7.73
CA PRO A 10 -1.57 11.77 -8.71
C PRO A 10 -2.05 10.31 -8.73
N VAL A 11 -2.31 9.73 -7.56
CA VAL A 11 -2.82 8.36 -7.43
C VAL A 11 -4.21 8.27 -8.07
N ILE A 12 -5.09 9.21 -7.75
CA ILE A 12 -6.43 9.30 -8.35
C ILE A 12 -6.30 9.48 -9.87
N ALA A 13 -5.45 10.37 -10.35
CA ALA A 13 -5.26 10.62 -11.78
C ALA A 13 -4.81 9.36 -12.53
N ILE A 14 -3.85 8.59 -11.99
CA ILE A 14 -3.39 7.34 -12.61
C ILE A 14 -4.49 6.29 -12.61
N VAL A 15 -5.23 6.11 -11.51
CA VAL A 15 -6.34 5.15 -11.42
C VAL A 15 -7.46 5.53 -12.37
N THR A 16 -7.82 6.82 -12.44
CA THR A 16 -8.83 7.33 -13.37
C THR A 16 -8.39 7.14 -14.82
N LEU A 17 -7.12 7.39 -15.15
CA LEU A 17 -6.58 7.14 -16.48
C LEU A 17 -6.70 5.67 -16.86
N GLY A 18 -6.27 4.75 -15.98
CA GLY A 18 -6.40 3.30 -16.21
C GLY A 18 -7.86 2.88 -16.42
N HIS A 19 -8.78 3.43 -15.63
CA HIS A 19 -10.21 3.17 -15.78
C HIS A 19 -10.76 3.69 -17.12
N VAL A 20 -10.42 4.91 -17.53
CA VAL A 20 -10.83 5.47 -18.81
C VAL A 20 -10.31 4.63 -19.97
N LEU A 21 -9.05 4.20 -19.93
CA LEU A 21 -8.46 3.31 -20.93
C LEU A 21 -9.19 1.97 -21.02
N SER A 22 -9.59 1.42 -19.87
CA SER A 22 -10.36 0.17 -19.79
C SER A 22 -11.76 0.32 -20.39
N VAL A 23 -12.53 1.34 -20.00
CA VAL A 23 -13.90 1.56 -20.48
C VAL A 23 -13.94 1.89 -21.97
N ARG A 24 -12.90 2.56 -22.49
CA ARG A 24 -12.75 2.86 -23.92
C ARG A 24 -12.28 1.67 -24.75
N ASN A 25 -12.00 0.51 -24.13
CA ASN A 25 -11.40 -0.67 -24.77
C ASN A 25 -10.13 -0.35 -25.58
N TRP A 26 -9.33 0.63 -25.12
CA TRP A 26 -8.05 0.95 -25.76
C TRP A 26 -7.05 -0.20 -25.62
N ILE A 27 -7.12 -0.92 -24.51
CA ILE A 27 -6.33 -2.12 -24.24
C ILE A 27 -7.31 -3.29 -24.17
N PRO A 28 -7.14 -4.35 -25.00
CA PRO A 28 -7.97 -5.53 -24.94
C PRO A 28 -8.02 -6.13 -23.54
N THR A 29 -9.18 -6.64 -23.13
CA THR A 29 -9.41 -7.20 -21.79
C THR A 29 -8.36 -8.23 -21.39
N ASP A 30 -7.94 -9.09 -22.33
CA ASP A 30 -6.93 -10.12 -22.09
C ASP A 30 -5.51 -9.55 -21.86
N SER A 31 -5.21 -8.39 -22.44
CA SER A 31 -3.91 -7.73 -22.30
C SER A 31 -3.73 -7.10 -20.91
N TRP A 32 -4.81 -6.73 -20.21
CA TRP A 32 -4.73 -6.21 -18.84
C TRP A 32 -4.11 -7.22 -17.88
N ARG A 33 -4.41 -8.51 -18.05
CA ARG A 33 -3.83 -9.58 -17.25
C ARG A 33 -2.31 -9.70 -17.46
N ALA A 34 -1.83 -9.46 -18.68
CA ALA A 34 -0.40 -9.44 -18.97
C ALA A 34 0.30 -8.25 -18.30
N ILE A 35 -0.32 -7.06 -18.35
CA ILE A 35 0.18 -5.84 -17.68
C ILE A 35 0.22 -6.04 -16.17
N GLU A 36 -0.84 -6.59 -15.59
CA GLU A 36 -0.92 -6.91 -14.17
C GLU A 36 0.21 -7.87 -13.76
N ARG A 37 0.38 -8.96 -14.51
CA ARG A 37 1.44 -9.94 -14.23
C ARG A 37 2.83 -9.32 -14.33
N LEU A 38 3.10 -8.51 -15.36
CA LEU A 38 4.37 -7.80 -15.49
C LEU A 38 4.61 -6.87 -14.29
N SER A 39 3.58 -6.13 -13.90
CA SER A 39 3.64 -5.17 -12.79
C SER A 39 3.94 -5.88 -11.47
N TYR A 40 3.22 -6.97 -11.16
CA TYR A 40 3.37 -7.70 -9.91
C TYR A 40 4.63 -8.58 -9.85
N VAL A 41 5.01 -9.22 -10.95
CA VAL A 41 6.09 -10.23 -10.96
C VAL A 41 7.45 -9.60 -11.23
N VAL A 42 7.50 -8.47 -11.95
CA VAL A 42 8.77 -7.85 -12.37
C VAL A 42 8.94 -6.45 -11.81
N LEU A 43 7.99 -5.54 -12.10
CA LEU A 43 8.17 -4.12 -11.78
C LEU A 43 8.11 -3.86 -10.27
N PHE A 44 7.21 -4.53 -9.55
CA PHE A 44 7.07 -4.37 -8.11
C PHE A 44 8.29 -4.92 -7.34
N PRO A 45 8.80 -6.13 -7.62
CA PRO A 45 10.07 -6.58 -7.05
C PRO A 45 11.26 -5.69 -7.41
N ALA A 46 11.34 -5.21 -8.65
CA ALA A 46 12.39 -4.28 -9.07
C ALA A 46 12.31 -2.95 -8.30
N LEU A 47 11.11 -2.44 -8.04
CA LEU A 47 10.90 -1.27 -7.20
C LEU A 47 11.40 -1.51 -5.78
N ILE A 48 11.00 -2.63 -5.14
CA ILE A 48 11.45 -2.97 -3.78
C ILE A 48 12.98 -3.05 -3.72
N LEU A 49 13.60 -3.78 -4.66
CA LEU A 49 15.05 -3.92 -4.72
C LEU A 49 15.74 -2.56 -4.91
N ARG A 50 15.24 -1.73 -5.82
CA ARG A 50 15.77 -0.37 -6.05
C ARG A 50 15.65 0.48 -4.79
N THR A 51 14.50 0.47 -4.14
CA THR A 51 14.25 1.24 -2.91
C THR A 51 15.20 0.79 -1.80
N LEU A 52 15.31 -0.52 -1.55
CA LEU A 52 16.19 -1.06 -0.52
C LEU A 52 17.67 -0.78 -0.83
N ALA A 53 18.09 -0.86 -2.09
CA ALA A 53 19.47 -0.64 -2.49
C ALA A 53 19.92 0.83 -2.33
N ASN A 54 18.98 1.78 -2.37
CA ASN A 54 19.28 3.22 -2.19
C ASN A 54 18.87 3.74 -0.80
N ALA A 55 18.33 2.89 0.07
CA ALA A 55 17.91 3.31 1.40
C ALA A 55 19.13 3.60 2.30
N PRO A 56 19.23 4.80 2.91
CA PRO A 56 20.32 5.13 3.81
C PRO A 56 20.13 4.47 5.18
N PHE A 57 20.63 3.23 5.34
CA PHE A 57 20.49 2.48 6.59
C PHE A 57 21.29 3.06 7.77
N GLU A 58 22.35 3.83 7.50
CA GLU A 58 23.19 4.46 8.53
C GLU A 58 22.44 5.57 9.29
N GLU A 59 21.53 6.26 8.61
CA GLU A 59 20.69 7.33 9.16
C GLU A 59 19.25 6.85 9.39
N ALA A 60 19.03 5.52 9.42
CA ALA A 60 17.69 4.95 9.48
C ALA A 60 16.92 5.46 10.71
N PRO A 61 15.67 5.94 10.54
CA PRO A 61 14.85 6.44 11.64
C PRO A 61 14.25 5.27 12.42
N TRP A 62 15.07 4.54 13.18
CA TRP A 62 14.68 3.34 13.93
C TRP A 62 13.48 3.55 14.86
N GLY A 63 13.33 4.75 15.43
CA GLY A 63 12.16 5.12 16.23
C GLY A 63 10.86 5.11 15.42
N LEU A 64 10.91 5.60 14.17
CA LEU A 64 9.77 5.56 13.25
C LEU A 64 9.48 4.14 12.79
N ALA A 65 10.50 3.36 12.45
CA ALA A 65 10.34 1.94 12.10
C ALA A 65 9.67 1.15 13.24
N ALA A 66 10.15 1.33 14.49
CA ALA A 66 9.55 0.73 15.67
C ALA A 66 8.10 1.19 15.88
N ALA A 67 7.81 2.47 15.68
CA ALA A 67 6.45 3.01 15.78
C ALA A 67 5.50 2.39 14.74
N LEU A 68 5.94 2.23 13.49
CA LEU A 68 5.16 1.62 12.41
C LEU A 68 4.91 0.12 12.67
N ILE A 69 5.94 -0.61 13.12
CA ILE A 69 5.80 -2.02 13.52
C ILE A 69 4.82 -2.14 14.69
N PHE A 70 4.97 -1.30 15.72
CA PHE A 70 4.08 -1.29 16.86
C PHE A 70 2.64 -0.96 16.46
N ALA A 71 2.43 0.05 15.60
CA ALA A 71 1.12 0.40 15.07
C ALA A 71 0.47 -0.80 14.37
N GLN A 72 1.24 -1.58 13.60
CA GLN A 72 0.74 -2.77 12.93
C GLN A 72 0.27 -3.85 13.91
N PHE A 73 1.05 -4.12 14.96
CA PHE A 73 0.63 -5.03 16.03
C PHE A 73 -0.58 -4.50 16.81
N ALA A 74 -0.62 -3.20 17.09
CA ALA A 74 -1.75 -2.57 17.78
C ALA A 74 -3.03 -2.68 16.96
N LEU A 75 -3.00 -2.36 15.66
CA LEU A 75 -4.13 -2.48 14.75
C LEU A 75 -4.60 -3.93 14.56
N GLY A 76 -3.66 -4.88 14.48
CA GLY A 76 -3.96 -6.30 14.47
C GLY A 76 -4.60 -6.77 15.79
N GLY A 77 -4.10 -6.30 16.92
CA GLY A 77 -4.64 -6.57 18.25
C GLY A 77 -6.06 -6.00 18.43
N ILE A 78 -6.31 -4.77 17.98
CA ILE A 78 -7.64 -4.17 17.93
C ILE A 78 -8.56 -5.00 17.06
N GLY A 79 -8.12 -5.42 15.88
CA GLY A 79 -8.91 -6.30 14.99
C GLY A 79 -9.23 -7.65 15.63
N TRP A 80 -8.32 -8.18 16.45
CA TRP A 80 -8.53 -9.42 17.18
C TRP A 80 -9.59 -9.32 18.28
N LEU A 81 -9.79 -8.13 18.86
CA LEU A 81 -10.89 -7.89 19.82
C LEU A 81 -12.27 -8.15 19.20
N ALA A 82 -12.38 -8.12 17.87
CA ALA A 82 -13.61 -8.44 17.17
C ALA A 82 -14.10 -9.89 17.43
N ARG A 83 -13.25 -10.79 17.94
CA ARG A 83 -13.64 -12.13 18.41
C ARG A 83 -14.60 -12.11 19.60
N PHE A 84 -14.63 -11.01 20.35
CA PHE A 84 -15.51 -10.85 21.51
C PHE A 84 -16.88 -10.26 21.13
N LEU A 85 -17.09 -9.92 19.85
CA LEU A 85 -18.39 -9.45 19.38
C LEU A 85 -19.37 -10.63 19.28
N PRO A 86 -20.63 -10.46 19.70
CA PRO A 86 -21.65 -11.51 19.59
C PRO A 86 -21.94 -11.83 18.11
N ASN A 87 -22.20 -13.11 17.83
CA ASN A 87 -22.50 -13.63 16.48
C ASN A 87 -21.38 -13.45 15.43
N MET A 88 -20.12 -13.33 15.85
CA MET A 88 -18.98 -13.22 14.94
C MET A 88 -18.41 -14.60 14.59
N PRO A 89 -18.54 -15.10 13.35
CA PRO A 89 -17.90 -16.35 12.95
C PRO A 89 -16.37 -16.22 12.94
N GLY A 90 -15.65 -17.27 13.31
CA GLY A 90 -14.17 -17.27 13.37
C GLY A 90 -13.47 -16.72 12.10
N PRO A 91 -13.87 -17.11 10.89
CA PRO A 91 -13.33 -16.53 9.65
C PRO A 91 -13.55 -15.03 9.47
N ALA A 92 -14.63 -14.47 10.05
CA ALA A 92 -14.90 -13.03 10.00
C ALA A 92 -13.90 -12.24 10.87
N VAL A 93 -13.50 -12.77 12.02
CA VAL A 93 -12.45 -12.17 12.86
C VAL A 93 -11.14 -12.08 12.09
N GLY A 94 -10.76 -13.16 11.39
CA GLY A 94 -9.57 -13.15 10.53
C GLY A 94 -9.63 -12.08 9.44
N SER A 95 -10.82 -11.83 8.88
CA SER A 95 -11.04 -10.79 7.88
C SER A 95 -10.87 -9.38 8.47
N VAL A 96 -11.37 -9.13 9.69
CA VAL A 96 -11.21 -7.85 10.40
C VAL A 96 -9.75 -7.58 10.78
N ILE A 97 -9.02 -8.61 11.24
CA ILE A 97 -7.58 -8.47 11.49
C ILE A 97 -6.87 -8.09 10.19
N GLN A 98 -7.13 -8.83 9.10
CA GLN A 98 -6.46 -8.58 7.82
C GLN A 98 -6.79 -7.21 7.23
N SER A 99 -8.03 -6.71 7.36
CA SER A 99 -8.37 -5.36 6.87
C SER A 99 -7.59 -4.26 7.60
N ASN A 100 -7.25 -4.48 8.87
CA ASN A 100 -6.55 -3.48 9.67
C ASN A 100 -5.03 -3.45 9.44
N VAL A 101 -4.41 -4.59 9.11
CA VAL A 101 -2.95 -4.68 8.93
C VAL A 101 -2.52 -4.73 7.46
N ARG A 102 -3.41 -5.03 6.52
CA ARG A 102 -3.06 -5.12 5.08
C ARG A 102 -3.50 -3.87 4.33
N TRP A 103 -2.90 -2.74 4.67
CA TRP A 103 -3.07 -1.52 3.91
C TRP A 103 -2.41 -1.63 2.52
N ASN A 104 -2.87 -0.83 1.56
CA ASN A 104 -2.38 -0.89 0.19
C ASN A 104 -0.99 -0.24 0.08
N THR A 105 0.04 -1.07 -0.04
CA THR A 105 1.44 -0.64 -0.12
C THR A 105 1.71 0.26 -1.32
N MET A 106 1.06 0.05 -2.47
CA MET A 106 1.29 0.89 -3.65
C MET A 106 0.79 2.32 -3.44
N ILE A 107 -0.38 2.48 -2.81
CA ILE A 107 -0.91 3.80 -2.45
C ILE A 107 -0.03 4.44 -1.37
N GLY A 108 0.36 3.67 -0.35
CA GLY A 108 1.23 4.16 0.72
C GLY A 108 2.60 4.63 0.22
N LEU A 109 3.27 3.86 -0.64
CA LEU A 109 4.53 4.24 -1.28
C LEU A 109 4.37 5.46 -2.18
N SER A 110 3.27 5.55 -2.94
CA SER A 110 2.99 6.71 -3.79
C SER A 110 2.84 7.99 -2.96
N ILE A 111 2.02 7.95 -1.90
CA ILE A 111 1.80 9.09 -1.01
C ILE A 111 3.07 9.42 -0.22
N GLY A 112 3.78 8.39 0.27
CA GLY A 112 5.05 8.51 0.97
C GLY A 112 6.10 9.21 0.13
N SER A 113 6.27 8.77 -1.12
CA SER A 113 7.19 9.39 -2.08
C SER A 113 6.85 10.85 -2.36
N LEU A 114 5.56 11.20 -2.42
CA LEU A 114 5.12 12.55 -2.76
C LEU A 114 5.24 13.52 -1.58
N LEU A 115 5.03 13.04 -0.36
CA LEU A 115 5.06 13.84 0.86
C LEU A 115 6.47 13.97 1.45
N PHE A 116 7.28 12.91 1.35
CA PHE A 116 8.57 12.80 2.04
C PHE A 116 9.73 12.44 1.10
N GLY A 117 9.53 12.43 -0.23
CA GLY A 117 10.61 12.18 -1.19
C GLY A 117 11.18 10.76 -1.11
N GLU A 118 12.49 10.61 -1.32
CA GLU A 118 13.16 9.30 -1.24
C GLU A 118 13.12 8.68 0.16
N GLU A 119 13.15 9.51 1.22
CA GLU A 119 12.93 9.02 2.59
C GLU A 119 11.57 8.36 2.72
N GLY A 120 10.52 8.97 2.18
CA GLY A 120 9.16 8.41 2.17
C GLY A 120 8.97 7.12 1.38
N LEU A 121 9.87 6.84 0.44
CA LEU A 121 9.90 5.56 -0.28
C LEU A 121 10.60 4.47 0.54
N ALA A 122 11.56 4.84 1.40
CA ALA A 122 12.34 3.93 2.22
C ALA A 122 11.67 3.57 3.57
N LEU A 123 10.54 4.21 3.90
CA LEU A 123 9.69 3.91 5.07
C LEU A 123 8.78 2.68 4.84
#